data_AF-A0A956EFW2-F1
#
_entry.id   AF-A0A956EFW2-F1
#
_cell.length_a   1.000
_cell.length_b   1.000
_cell.length_c   1.000
_cell.angle_alpha   90.00
_cell.angle_beta   90.00
_cell.angle_gamma   90.00
#
_symmetry.space_group_name_H-M   'P 1'
#
loop_
_entity.id
_entity.type
_entity.pdbx_description
1 polymer ?
#
loop_
_entity_poly.entity_id
_entity_poly.type
_entity_poly.pdbx_seq_one_letter_code
_entity_poly.pdbx_strand_id
1 'polypeptide(L)'
;MPPGTCYSAQGECVDGACVYPPKGAGEACDDGDGCTVEDVCDGAGGCGGAAKTCSKPHATGTCVDGACGQWKCVAPWKDCDGDIGNGCEIPVGVPNQCDAGGLNSSSGCWTAYCGASGSVKATNFGTYYCVDCENCHSPQQGKIQWCDHSSGEWFTPPADGACGSYLDKVCGP
;
A
#
# COMPACT_ATOMS: atom_id res chain seq x y z
N MET A 1 -44.38 7.20 11.79
CA MET A 1 -43.00 7.72 11.62
C MET A 1 -42.45 7.12 10.33
N PRO A 2 -41.65 7.87 9.55
CA PRO A 2 -41.02 7.34 8.35
C PRO A 2 -40.14 6.10 8.68
N PRO A 3 -40.08 5.08 7.81
CA PRO A 3 -39.31 3.87 8.07
C PRO A 3 -37.78 4.07 8.16
N GLY A 4 -37.25 5.15 7.60
CA GLY A 4 -35.81 5.43 7.59
C GLY A 4 -35.46 6.80 7.00
N THR A 5 -34.17 7.09 6.93
CA THR A 5 -33.60 8.38 6.47
C THR A 5 -33.89 8.68 5.00
N CYS A 6 -34.18 7.65 4.20
CA CYS A 6 -34.54 7.75 2.78
C CYS A 6 -36.05 7.83 2.50
N TYR A 7 -36.85 8.23 3.48
CA TYR A 7 -38.29 8.50 3.31
C TYR A 7 -38.60 9.97 3.61
N SER A 8 -39.63 10.51 2.96
CA SER A 8 -40.12 11.87 3.24
C SER A 8 -40.62 11.98 4.68
N ALA A 9 -40.40 13.14 5.30
CA ALA A 9 -40.98 13.46 6.61
C ALA A 9 -42.52 13.57 6.57
N GLN A 10 -43.07 13.92 5.40
CA GLN A 10 -44.50 14.00 5.15
C GLN A 10 -44.97 12.72 4.48
N GLY A 11 -45.97 12.08 5.09
CA GLY A 11 -46.62 10.89 4.57
C GLY A 11 -48.14 11.02 4.65
N GLU A 12 -48.85 10.19 3.89
CA GLU A 12 -50.30 10.12 3.92
C GLU A 12 -50.73 9.10 4.97
N CYS A 13 -51.60 9.51 5.89
CA CYS A 13 -52.09 8.66 6.97
C CYS A 13 -53.60 8.42 6.84
N VAL A 14 -54.01 7.15 6.81
CA VAL A 14 -55.42 6.72 6.77
C VAL A 14 -55.63 5.69 7.87
N ASP A 15 -56.64 5.92 8.73
CA ASP A 15 -57.01 5.03 9.86
C ASP A 15 -55.83 4.61 10.76
N GLY A 16 -54.85 5.52 10.94
CA GLY A 16 -53.66 5.28 11.77
C GLY A 16 -52.49 4.59 11.06
N ALA A 17 -52.66 4.16 9.80
CA ALA A 17 -51.58 3.67 8.96
C ALA A 17 -51.02 4.81 8.09
N CYS A 18 -49.72 5.08 8.20
CA CYS A 18 -49.05 6.13 7.41
C CYS A 18 -48.13 5.52 6.35
N VAL A 19 -48.24 6.01 5.11
CA VAL A 19 -47.33 5.69 4.00
C VAL A 19 -46.47 6.91 3.70
N TYR A 20 -45.16 6.70 3.62
CA TYR A 20 -44.19 7.75 3.33
C TYR A 20 -43.54 7.46 1.97
N PRO A 21 -43.51 8.41 1.03
CA PRO A 21 -42.82 8.21 -0.24
C PRO A 21 -41.30 8.16 -0.03
N PRO A 22 -40.56 7.31 -0.78
CA PRO A 22 -39.11 7.32 -0.76
C PRO A 22 -38.59 8.66 -1.30
N LYS A 23 -37.45 9.11 -0.77
CA LYS A 23 -36.69 10.23 -1.32
C LYS A 23 -36.13 9.84 -2.69
N GLY A 24 -35.79 10.84 -3.50
CA GLY A 24 -35.15 10.63 -4.80
C GLY A 24 -33.81 9.93 -4.69
N ALA A 25 -33.41 9.22 -5.75
CA ALA A 25 -32.07 8.64 -5.83
C ALA A 25 -31.00 9.73 -5.81
N GLY A 26 -29.91 9.52 -5.08
CA GLY A 26 -28.83 10.52 -4.92
C GLY A 26 -29.06 11.54 -3.80
N GLU A 27 -30.22 11.55 -3.15
CA GLU A 27 -30.44 12.35 -1.93
C GLU A 27 -29.54 11.85 -0.80
N ALA A 28 -28.90 12.76 -0.07
CA ALA A 28 -28.00 12.41 1.01
C ALA A 28 -28.73 11.68 2.15
N CYS A 29 -28.09 10.64 2.67
CA CYS A 29 -28.56 9.89 3.82
C CYS A 29 -27.38 9.41 4.68
N ASP A 30 -27.66 8.57 5.67
CA ASP A 30 -26.67 7.89 6.52
C ASP A 30 -27.21 6.46 6.69
N ASP A 31 -26.45 5.47 6.23
CA ASP A 31 -26.83 4.05 6.30
C ASP A 31 -26.43 3.41 7.65
N GLY A 32 -25.74 4.17 8.52
CA GLY A 32 -25.25 3.75 9.82
C GLY A 32 -23.99 2.89 9.77
N ASP A 33 -23.46 2.58 8.59
CA ASP A 33 -22.18 1.88 8.43
C ASP A 33 -21.05 2.92 8.40
N GLY A 34 -20.25 2.97 9.47
CA GLY A 34 -19.09 3.85 9.49
C GLY A 34 -18.07 3.55 8.39
N CYS A 35 -18.14 2.40 7.73
CA CYS A 35 -17.26 1.96 6.66
C CYS A 35 -17.77 2.23 5.24
N THR A 36 -18.88 2.95 5.10
CA THR A 36 -19.30 3.58 3.85
C THR A 36 -18.97 5.08 3.87
N VAL A 37 -18.92 5.67 2.68
CA VAL A 37 -18.79 7.11 2.46
C VAL A 37 -19.75 7.52 1.36
N GLU A 38 -20.15 8.79 1.38
CA GLU A 38 -21.04 9.38 0.36
C GLU A 38 -22.38 8.62 0.25
N ASP A 39 -23.00 8.37 1.40
CA ASP A 39 -24.27 7.65 1.48
C ASP A 39 -25.39 8.39 0.77
N VAL A 40 -26.05 7.68 -0.14
CA VAL A 40 -27.14 8.21 -0.94
C VAL A 40 -28.32 7.26 -0.97
N CYS A 41 -29.52 7.84 -1.08
CA CYS A 41 -30.73 7.07 -1.26
C CYS A 41 -30.75 6.41 -2.63
N ASP A 42 -31.32 5.19 -2.71
CA ASP A 42 -31.48 4.43 -3.96
C ASP A 42 -32.76 4.77 -4.74
N GLY A 43 -33.62 5.65 -4.20
CA GLY A 43 -34.92 5.99 -4.76
C GLY A 43 -36.06 5.03 -4.38
N ALA A 44 -35.76 3.94 -3.68
CA ALA A 44 -36.69 2.92 -3.20
C ALA A 44 -36.79 2.86 -1.66
N GLY A 45 -36.03 3.71 -0.96
CA GLY A 45 -36.03 3.82 0.49
C GLY A 45 -34.81 3.17 1.16
N GLY A 46 -33.91 2.57 0.38
CA GLY A 46 -32.60 2.12 0.84
C GLY A 46 -31.61 3.30 0.89
N CYS A 47 -30.72 3.25 1.86
CA CYS A 47 -29.57 4.13 1.99
C CYS A 47 -28.31 3.27 1.89
N GLY A 48 -27.32 3.72 1.13
CA GLY A 48 -26.03 3.05 1.05
C GLY A 48 -24.95 3.94 0.44
N GLY A 49 -23.69 3.71 0.83
CA GLY A 49 -22.54 4.42 0.29
C GLY A 49 -21.50 3.54 -0.39
N ALA A 50 -20.42 4.17 -0.83
CA ALA A 50 -19.24 3.50 -1.36
C ALA A 50 -18.35 3.00 -0.21
N ALA A 51 -17.70 1.85 -0.37
CA ALA A 51 -16.80 1.33 0.65
C ALA A 51 -15.62 2.29 0.91
N LYS A 52 -15.38 2.59 2.19
CA LYS A 52 -14.25 3.41 2.63
C LYS A 52 -12.94 2.73 2.26
N THR A 53 -12.13 3.41 1.45
CA THR A 53 -10.82 2.91 1.04
C THR A 53 -9.75 3.25 2.07
N CYS A 54 -8.99 2.25 2.50
CA CYS A 54 -7.90 2.38 3.47
C CYS A 54 -6.56 2.08 2.80
N SER A 55 -5.79 3.11 2.47
CA SER A 55 -4.48 2.99 1.84
C SER A 55 -3.43 3.85 2.51
N LYS A 56 -2.18 3.38 2.41
CA LYS A 56 -0.95 4.07 2.83
C LYS A 56 0.14 3.76 1.79
N PRO A 57 1.30 4.44 1.81
CA PRO A 57 2.41 4.09 0.94
C PRO A 57 2.72 2.60 1.03
N HIS A 58 2.50 1.88 -0.07
CA HIS A 58 2.72 0.44 -0.22
C HIS A 58 2.04 -0.48 0.82
N ALA A 59 0.96 0.00 1.45
CA ALA A 59 0.20 -0.74 2.43
C ALA A 59 -1.32 -0.57 2.21
N THR A 60 -2.07 -1.61 2.57
CA THR A 60 -3.53 -1.64 2.51
C THR A 60 -4.10 -1.94 3.88
N GLY A 61 -5.25 -1.36 4.19
CA GLY A 61 -6.01 -1.61 5.41
C GLY A 61 -7.43 -2.04 5.10
N THR A 62 -8.15 -2.43 6.14
CA THR A 62 -9.58 -2.70 6.08
C THR A 62 -10.28 -1.75 7.04
N CYS A 63 -11.45 -1.25 6.64
CA CYS A 63 -12.26 -0.47 7.55
C CYS A 63 -12.93 -1.41 8.58
N VAL A 64 -12.80 -1.06 9.86
CA VAL A 64 -13.43 -1.76 10.98
C VAL A 64 -14.00 -0.70 11.91
N ASP A 65 -15.29 -0.82 12.25
CA ASP A 65 -16.01 0.13 13.13
C ASP A 65 -15.84 1.60 12.72
N GLY A 66 -15.84 1.85 11.41
CA GLY A 66 -15.72 3.17 10.81
C GLY A 66 -14.31 3.78 10.76
N ALA A 67 -13.30 3.05 11.22
CA ALA A 67 -11.91 3.47 11.18
C ALA A 67 -11.06 2.55 10.28
N CYS A 68 -10.07 3.11 9.59
CA CYS A 68 -9.11 2.31 8.85
C CYS A 68 -8.13 1.62 9.80
N GLY A 69 -8.10 0.29 9.75
CA GLY A 69 -7.26 -0.56 10.58
C GLY A 69 -6.77 -1.80 9.83
N GLN A 70 -6.31 -2.80 10.57
CA GLN A 70 -5.84 -4.08 10.03
C GLN A 70 -4.85 -3.91 8.87
N TRP A 71 -3.91 -2.98 9.06
CA TRP A 71 -2.93 -2.62 8.05
C TRP A 71 -1.97 -3.77 7.76
N LYS A 72 -1.61 -3.90 6.48
CA LYS A 72 -0.58 -4.83 6.01
C LYS A 72 0.15 -4.25 4.80
N CYS A 73 1.43 -4.57 4.70
CA CYS A 73 2.18 -4.28 3.48
C CYS A 73 1.57 -5.01 2.29
N VAL A 74 1.52 -4.33 1.16
CA VAL A 74 1.21 -4.94 -0.13
C VAL A 74 2.46 -5.67 -0.58
N ALA A 75 2.37 -6.95 -0.93
CA ALA A 75 3.53 -7.68 -1.44
C ALA A 75 4.09 -6.98 -2.71
N PRO A 76 5.42 -6.84 -2.86
CA PRO A 76 6.49 -7.43 -2.05
C PRO A 76 7.02 -6.52 -0.92
N TRP A 77 6.31 -5.49 -0.50
CA TRP A 77 6.82 -4.48 0.42
C TRP A 77 6.94 -4.98 1.88
N LYS A 78 7.90 -4.41 2.60
CA LYS A 78 8.18 -4.69 4.01
C LYS A 78 8.27 -3.39 4.81
N ASP A 79 7.66 -3.43 5.98
CA ASP A 79 7.76 -2.40 7.02
C ASP A 79 9.11 -2.59 7.74
N CYS A 80 9.99 -1.60 7.61
CA CYS A 80 11.37 -1.62 8.09
C CYS A 80 11.54 -0.99 9.48
N ASP A 81 10.74 0.01 9.81
CA ASP A 81 10.83 0.74 11.09
C ASP A 81 9.75 0.31 12.10
N GLY A 82 8.79 -0.51 11.67
CA GLY A 82 7.67 -0.99 12.47
C GLY A 82 6.54 0.05 12.61
N ASP A 83 6.63 1.17 11.89
CA ASP A 83 5.62 2.22 11.86
C ASP A 83 4.80 2.15 10.57
N ILE A 84 3.86 1.20 10.56
CA ILE A 84 2.81 1.12 9.54
C ILE A 84 2.01 2.42 9.38
N GLY A 85 2.15 3.39 10.29
CA GLY A 85 1.73 4.79 10.18
C GLY A 85 2.16 5.44 8.87
N ASN A 86 3.43 5.27 8.50
CA ASN A 86 4.07 5.94 7.37
C ASN A 86 4.12 5.08 6.10
N GLY A 87 3.85 3.77 6.19
CA GLY A 87 3.72 2.87 5.05
C GLY A 87 4.57 1.62 5.19
N CYS A 88 4.98 1.06 4.06
CA CYS A 88 6.02 0.05 3.99
C CYS A 88 7.12 0.54 3.04
N GLU A 89 8.38 0.33 3.43
CA GLU A 89 9.48 1.18 2.97
C GLU A 89 10.20 0.60 1.79
N ILE A 90 10.38 -0.72 1.74
CA ILE A 90 11.20 -1.37 0.70
C ILE A 90 10.49 -2.57 0.08
N PRO A 91 10.69 -2.82 -1.22
CA PRO A 91 10.30 -4.08 -1.85
C PRO A 91 11.32 -5.18 -1.48
N VAL A 92 10.83 -6.34 -1.02
CA VAL A 92 11.66 -7.51 -0.70
C VAL A 92 11.84 -8.39 -1.93
N GLY A 93 13.05 -8.90 -2.14
CA GLY A 93 13.34 -9.83 -3.24
C GLY A 93 13.37 -9.17 -4.62
N VAL A 94 13.37 -7.83 -4.67
CA VAL A 94 13.52 -7.08 -5.91
C VAL A 94 14.94 -6.48 -5.94
N PRO A 95 15.81 -6.90 -6.89
CA PRO A 95 17.19 -6.41 -6.95
C PRO A 95 17.26 -5.01 -7.55
N ASN A 96 18.35 -4.28 -7.29
CA ASN A 96 18.69 -3.05 -8.01
C ASN A 96 17.57 -1.99 -7.90
N GLN A 97 17.08 -1.76 -6.67
CA GLN A 97 15.89 -0.94 -6.43
C GLN A 97 16.20 0.39 -5.78
N CYS A 98 17.46 0.72 -5.50
CA CYS A 98 17.81 2.06 -5.07
C CYS A 98 19.16 2.55 -5.57
N ASP A 99 19.44 3.82 -5.31
CA ASP A 99 20.72 4.48 -5.45
C ASP A 99 20.89 5.57 -4.36
N ALA A 100 21.84 6.49 -4.57
CA ALA A 100 22.08 7.62 -3.67
C ALA A 100 20.86 8.55 -3.46
N GLY A 101 19.88 8.51 -4.36
CA GLY A 101 18.63 9.25 -4.31
C GLY A 101 17.47 8.50 -3.66
N GLY A 102 17.64 7.24 -3.27
CA GLY A 102 16.61 6.41 -2.64
C GLY A 102 16.06 5.37 -3.60
N LEU A 103 14.83 4.89 -3.35
CA LEU A 103 14.22 3.86 -4.18
C LEU A 103 13.97 4.33 -5.63
N ASN A 104 14.42 3.53 -6.59
CA ASN A 104 14.25 3.75 -8.02
C ASN A 104 14.11 2.40 -8.77
N SER A 105 12.86 2.01 -9.01
CA SER A 105 12.53 0.69 -9.56
C SER A 105 13.08 0.38 -10.96
N SER A 106 13.62 1.39 -11.67
CA SER A 106 14.00 1.30 -13.08
C SER A 106 15.47 1.61 -13.35
N SER A 107 16.22 2.10 -12.36
CA SER A 107 17.59 2.60 -12.54
C SER A 107 18.50 2.36 -11.35
N GLY A 108 18.02 1.70 -10.31
CA GLY A 108 18.82 1.39 -9.14
C GLY A 108 19.94 0.46 -9.49
N CYS A 109 21.08 0.63 -8.81
CA CYS A 109 22.17 -0.34 -8.83
C CYS A 109 22.50 -0.82 -7.41
N TRP A 110 21.81 -0.28 -6.40
CA TRP A 110 22.02 -0.58 -4.98
C TRP A 110 20.89 -1.45 -4.44
N THR A 111 21.16 -2.08 -3.30
CA THR A 111 20.22 -2.95 -2.61
C THR A 111 19.63 -2.24 -1.40
N ALA A 112 18.29 -2.16 -1.35
CA ALA A 112 17.56 -1.66 -0.21
C ALA A 112 17.41 -2.75 0.86
N TYR A 113 17.54 -2.41 2.14
CA TYR A 113 17.32 -3.35 3.24
C TYR A 113 16.83 -2.64 4.50
N CYS A 114 16.17 -3.41 5.38
CA CYS A 114 15.71 -2.94 6.70
C CYS A 114 16.78 -3.17 7.77
N GLY A 115 16.85 -2.27 8.75
CA GLY A 115 17.76 -2.38 9.91
C GLY A 115 18.98 -1.46 9.79
N ALA A 116 19.83 -1.47 10.81
CA ALA A 116 21.00 -0.58 10.87
C ALA A 116 22.20 -1.14 10.09
N SER A 117 23.05 -0.26 9.56
CA SER A 117 24.38 -0.63 9.07
C SER A 117 25.45 0.30 9.58
N GLY A 118 26.56 -0.30 10.00
CA GLY A 118 27.81 0.42 10.29
C GLY A 118 28.69 0.61 9.05
N SER A 119 28.23 0.20 7.87
CA SER A 119 28.98 0.40 6.62
C SER A 119 28.93 1.86 6.20
N VAL A 120 30.10 2.44 5.93
CA VAL A 120 30.22 3.78 5.32
C VAL A 120 29.63 3.86 3.91
N LYS A 121 29.30 2.70 3.31
CA LYS A 121 28.65 2.57 1.99
C LYS A 121 27.14 2.42 2.07
N ALA A 122 26.57 2.47 3.28
CA ALA A 122 25.13 2.47 3.48
C ALA A 122 24.63 3.91 3.57
N THR A 123 23.76 4.30 2.65
CA THR A 123 23.00 5.55 2.76
C THR A 123 21.73 5.28 3.55
N ASN A 124 21.55 6.05 4.63
CA ASN A 124 20.37 5.99 5.48
C ASN A 124 19.27 6.93 4.95
N PHE A 125 18.10 6.40 4.66
CA PHE A 125 16.91 7.17 4.23
C PHE A 125 15.90 7.38 5.37
N GLY A 126 16.31 7.14 6.61
CA GLY A 126 15.52 7.28 7.83
C GLY A 126 14.89 5.96 8.25
N THR A 127 14.08 5.38 7.37
CA THR A 127 13.29 4.18 7.65
C THR A 127 13.87 2.91 7.02
N TYR A 128 14.70 3.08 5.98
CA TYR A 128 15.45 2.01 5.33
C TYR A 128 16.84 2.51 4.91
N TYR A 129 17.66 1.58 4.45
CA TYR A 129 18.99 1.89 3.96
C TYR A 129 19.20 1.35 2.56
N CYS A 130 20.08 1.99 1.83
CA CYS A 130 20.60 1.49 0.56
C CYS A 130 22.10 1.33 0.64
N VAL A 131 22.57 0.13 0.33
CA VAL A 131 23.99 -0.17 0.33
C VAL A 131 24.51 -0.10 -1.09
N ASP A 132 25.53 0.75 -1.27
CA ASP A 132 26.37 0.72 -2.47
C ASP A 132 27.23 -0.55 -2.40
N CYS A 133 26.76 -1.58 -3.10
CA CYS A 133 27.61 -2.71 -3.42
C CYS A 133 28.61 -2.21 -4.47
N GLU A 134 29.74 -1.67 -3.99
CA GLU A 134 30.90 -1.21 -4.80
C GLU A 134 31.34 -2.25 -5.84
N ASN A 135 30.90 -3.49 -5.64
CA ASN A 135 30.93 -4.56 -6.59
C ASN A 135 29.61 -5.37 -6.54
N CYS A 136 28.68 -5.13 -7.46
CA CYS A 136 27.81 -6.20 -7.98
C CYS A 136 28.72 -7.19 -8.76
N HIS A 137 29.64 -7.85 -8.06
CA HIS A 137 30.42 -8.92 -8.64
C HIS A 137 29.47 -10.07 -8.90
N SER A 138 29.43 -10.52 -10.15
CA SER A 138 29.12 -11.91 -10.42
C SER A 138 29.89 -12.78 -9.42
N PRO A 139 29.26 -13.63 -8.60
CA PRO A 139 30.01 -14.76 -8.06
C PRO A 139 30.62 -15.50 -9.27
N GLN A 140 31.80 -16.09 -9.08
CA GLN A 140 32.49 -16.80 -10.15
C GLN A 140 31.49 -17.69 -10.91
N GLN A 141 31.29 -17.34 -12.19
CA GLN A 141 30.31 -17.91 -13.11
C GLN A 141 28.86 -18.00 -12.60
N GLY A 142 28.12 -16.91 -12.77
CA GLY A 142 26.78 -16.99 -13.37
C GLY A 142 25.56 -17.08 -12.46
N LYS A 143 25.60 -16.58 -11.22
CA LYS A 143 24.39 -16.48 -10.38
C LYS A 143 24.27 -15.11 -9.71
N ILE A 144 23.24 -14.34 -10.02
CA ILE A 144 22.89 -13.16 -9.20
C ILE A 144 22.53 -13.68 -7.80
N GLN A 145 23.16 -13.16 -6.75
CA GLN A 145 22.85 -13.54 -5.36
C GLN A 145 22.63 -12.27 -4.54
N TRP A 146 21.54 -12.24 -3.78
CA TRP A 146 21.33 -11.26 -2.72
C TRP A 146 21.10 -12.00 -1.40
N CYS A 147 21.50 -11.38 -0.29
CA CYS A 147 21.32 -11.90 1.06
C CYS A 147 20.30 -11.04 1.82
N ASP A 148 19.41 -11.68 2.57
CA ASP A 148 18.64 -11.03 3.61
C ASP A 148 19.62 -10.65 4.74
N HIS A 149 19.80 -9.35 5.02
CA HIS A 149 20.71 -8.91 6.08
C HIS A 149 20.22 -9.26 7.51
N SER A 150 18.92 -9.54 7.67
CA SER A 150 18.30 -9.90 8.95
C SER A 150 18.32 -11.41 9.23
N SER A 151 18.17 -12.26 8.20
CA SER A 151 18.24 -13.72 8.36
C SER A 151 19.58 -14.34 7.91
N GLY A 152 20.39 -13.59 7.15
CA GLY A 152 21.60 -14.11 6.51
C GLY A 152 21.31 -15.10 5.37
N GLU A 153 20.03 -15.29 5.01
CA GLU A 153 19.62 -16.24 3.98
C GLU A 153 19.87 -15.68 2.58
N TRP A 154 20.36 -16.55 1.70
CA TRP A 154 20.60 -16.24 0.30
C TRP A 154 19.41 -16.64 -0.55
N PHE A 155 18.94 -15.74 -1.40
CA PHE A 155 17.86 -16.04 -2.33
C PHE A 155 18.40 -16.49 -3.69
N THR A 156 17.68 -17.40 -4.33
CA THR A 156 18.04 -17.89 -5.66
C THR A 156 17.73 -16.85 -6.73
N PRO A 157 18.61 -16.66 -7.73
CA PRO A 157 18.37 -15.74 -8.84
C PRO A 157 17.06 -16.07 -9.58
N PRO A 158 16.33 -15.06 -10.10
CA PRO A 158 15.18 -15.30 -10.94
C PRO A 158 15.60 -16.02 -12.23
N ALA A 159 14.72 -16.89 -12.72
CA ALA A 159 15.01 -17.86 -13.78
C ALA A 159 15.28 -17.22 -15.17
N ASP A 160 14.99 -15.93 -15.35
CA ASP A 160 15.08 -15.22 -16.62
C ASP A 160 16.46 -14.62 -16.90
N GLY A 161 17.38 -14.57 -15.93
CA GLY A 161 18.84 -14.50 -16.17
C GLY A 161 19.34 -13.43 -17.15
N ALA A 162 18.55 -12.39 -17.42
CA ALA A 162 18.87 -11.42 -18.46
C ALA A 162 19.19 -10.08 -17.82
N CYS A 163 20.47 -9.73 -17.88
CA CYS A 163 20.81 -8.40 -18.32
C CYS A 163 21.93 -8.45 -19.34
N GLY A 164 21.69 -7.71 -20.41
CA GLY A 164 22.55 -7.61 -21.58
C GLY A 164 23.90 -6.99 -21.29
N SER A 165 24.71 -6.97 -22.34
CA SER A 165 25.98 -6.28 -22.44
C SER A 165 26.02 -4.96 -21.64
N TYR A 166 26.73 -4.97 -20.51
CA TYR A 166 27.06 -3.77 -19.76
C TYR A 166 28.33 -3.17 -20.32
N LEU A 167 28.23 -1.95 -20.86
CA LEU A 167 29.31 -1.00 -20.76
C LEU A 167 29.35 -0.56 -19.29
N ASP A 168 30.53 -0.60 -18.68
CA ASP A 168 30.78 0.12 -17.44
C ASP A 168 30.28 1.55 -17.62
N LYS A 169 29.15 1.91 -17.02
CA LYS A 169 28.97 3.30 -16.63
C LYS A 169 29.88 3.50 -15.43
N VAL A 170 31.15 3.72 -15.75
CA VAL A 170 32.07 4.47 -14.90
C VAL A 170 31.30 5.72 -14.50
N CYS A 171 30.84 5.77 -13.25
CA CYS A 171 30.49 7.03 -12.62
C CYS A 171 31.79 7.84 -12.60
N GLY A 172 31.91 8.76 -13.56
CA GLY A 172 33.06 9.66 -13.68
C GLY A 172 33.14 10.62 -12.47
N PRO A 173 34.26 11.37 -12.36
CA PRO A 173 34.63 12.13 -11.17
C PRO A 173 33.59 13.17 -10.73
#